data_AF-A0A950IE46-F1
#
_entry.id   AF-A0A950IE46-F1
#
_cell.length_a   1.000
_cell.length_b   1.000
_cell.length_c   1.000
_cell.angle_alpha   90.00
_cell.angle_beta   90.00
_cell.angle_gamma   90.00
#
_symmetry.space_group_name_H-M   'P 1'
#
loop_
_entity.id
_entity.type
_entity.pdbx_description
1 polymer ?
#
loop_
_entity_poly.entity_id
_entity_poly.type
_entity_poly.pdbx_seq_one_letter_code
_entity_poly.pdbx_strand_id
1 'polypeptide(L)' 'MTIAAIATPPGRGAIAIVRCSGPDARAIAARVFRSREPLRDRVA' A
#
# COMPACT_ATOMS: atom_id res chain seq x y z
N MET A 1 10.91 -8.58 -7.84
CA MET A 1 11.08 -7.11 -7.83
C MET A 1 9.82 -6.48 -7.28
N THR A 2 9.93 -5.56 -6.31
CA THR A 2 8.80 -4.86 -5.70
C THR A 2 8.92 -3.37 -5.96
N ILE A 3 7.86 -2.74 -6.47
CA ILE A 3 7.80 -1.33 -6.90
C ILE A 3 6.66 -0.58 -6.22
N ALA A 4 6.75 0.75 -6.17
CA ALA A 4 5.67 1.62 -5.72
C ALA A 4 5.57 2.89 -6.59
N ALA A 5 4.35 3.42 -6.75
CA ALA A 5 4.09 4.64 -7.51
C ALA A 5 2.85 5.38 -6.99
N ILE A 6 2.83 6.71 -7.17
CA ILE A 6 1.61 7.51 -6.98
C ILE A 6 0.62 7.12 -8.09
N ALA A 7 -0.58 6.70 -7.71
CA ALA A 7 -1.62 6.21 -8.62
C ALA A 7 -2.75 7.23 -8.87
N THR A 8 -2.69 8.39 -8.22
CA THR A 8 -3.63 9.52 -8.38
C THR A 8 -2.90 10.77 -8.91
N PRO A 9 -3.57 11.69 -9.60
CA PRO A 9 -2.96 12.95 -10.03
C PRO A 9 -2.39 13.77 -8.85
N PRO A 10 -1.35 14.60 -9.08
CA PRO A 10 -0.84 15.50 -8.05
C PRO A 10 -1.85 16.63 -7.78
N GLY A 11 -1.92 17.07 -6.53
CA GLY A 11 -2.78 18.18 -6.12
C GLY A 11 -3.49 17.91 -4.79
N ARG A 12 -4.41 18.81 -4.44
CA ARG A 12 -5.26 18.65 -3.25
C ARG A 12 -6.50 17.84 -3.61
N GLY A 13 -6.86 16.90 -2.75
CA GLY A 13 -8.05 16.05 -2.89
C GLY A 13 -8.39 15.38 -1.56
N ALA A 14 -9.53 14.71 -1.49
CA ALA A 14 -9.96 14.02 -0.27
C ALA A 14 -9.05 12.81 0.06
N ILE A 15 -8.57 12.11 -0.97
CA ILE A 15 -7.77 10.88 -0.85
C ILE A 15 -6.68 10.88 -1.93
N ALA A 16 -5.52 10.35 -1.59
CA ALA A 16 -4.46 9.99 -2.53
C ALA A 16 -4.19 8.48 -2.46
N ILE A 17 -3.77 7.88 -3.57
CA ILE A 17 -3.45 6.45 -3.64
C ILE A 17 -2.00 6.26 -4.04
N VAL A 18 -1.28 5.45 -3.26
CA VAL A 18 0.02 4.88 -3.65
C VAL A 18 -0.20 3.39 -3.93
N ARG A 19 0.15 2.95 -5.14
CA ARG A 19 0.10 1.53 -5.51
C ARG A 19 1.47 0.91 -5.30
N CYS A 20 1.51 -0.23 -4.59
CA CYS A 20 2.70 -1.08 -4.45
C CYS A 20 2.43 -2.44 -5.10
N SER A 21 3.41 -2.99 -5.83
CA SER A 21 3.25 -4.25 -6.58
C SER A 21 4.54 -5.04 -6.58
N GLY A 22 4.41 -6.37 -6.47
CA GLY A 22 5.53 -7.31 -6.39
C GLY A 22 5.40 -8.26 -5.19
N PRO A 23 6.30 -9.26 -5.11
CA PRO A 23 6.23 -10.32 -4.09
C PRO A 23 6.32 -9.78 -2.66
N ASP A 24 7.05 -8.68 -2.43
CA ASP A 24 7.25 -8.13 -1.08
C ASP A 24 6.27 -7.01 -0.72
N ALA A 25 5.30 -6.70 -1.60
CA ALA A 25 4.44 -5.51 -1.44
C ALA A 25 3.68 -5.51 -0.10
N ARG A 26 3.14 -6.67 0.30
CA ARG A 26 2.43 -6.81 1.59
C ARG A 26 3.37 -6.71 2.78
N ALA A 27 4.54 -7.34 2.73
CA ALA A 27 5.54 -7.27 3.80
C ALA A 27 6.02 -5.82 4.01
N ILE A 28 6.25 -5.09 2.92
CA ILE A 28 6.60 -3.66 2.98
C ILE A 28 5.44 -2.84 3.57
N ALA A 29 4.21 -3.05 3.11
CA ALA A 29 3.04 -2.34 3.63
C ALA A 29 2.82 -2.62 5.13
N ALA A 30 3.03 -3.86 5.59
CA ALA A 30 2.89 -4.25 6.99
C ALA A 30 3.87 -3.51 7.93
N ARG A 31 5.04 -3.08 7.44
CA ARG A 31 6.02 -2.32 8.24
C ARG A 31 5.57 -0.90 8.58
N VAL A 32 4.68 -0.32 7.76
CA VAL A 32 4.20 1.06 7.91
C VAL A 32 2.73 1.15 8.31
N PHE A 33 1.96 0.10 8.09
CA PHE A 33 0.57 0.01 8.47
C PHE A 33 0.42 -0.19 9.99
N ARG A 34 -0.31 0.71 10.65
CA ARG A 34 -0.62 0.64 12.08
C ARG A 34 -2.13 0.56 12.26
N SER A 35 -2.63 -0.54 12.81
CA SER A 35 -4.06 -0.75 13.06
C SER A 35 -4.26 -1.68 14.27
N ARG A 36 -5.51 -1.83 14.73
CA ARG A 36 -5.85 -2.76 15.83
C ARG A 36 -5.56 -4.21 15.44
N GLU A 37 -5.65 -4.53 14.16
CA GLU A 37 -5.38 -5.87 13.63
C GLU A 37 -4.16 -5.86 12.68
N PRO A 38 -3.43 -6.99 12.58
CA PRO A 38 -2.38 -7.13 11.58
C PRO A 38 -2.94 -6.96 10.15
N LEU A 39 -2.11 -6.44 9.24
CA LEU A 39 -2.46 -6.39 7.82
C LEU A 39 -2.70 -7.81 7.29
N ARG A 40 -3.95 -8.18 6.98
CA ARG A 40 -4.33 -9.51 6.49
C ARG A 40 -4.10 -9.66 4.99
N ASP A 41 -3.96 -10.89 4.52
CA ASP A 41 -3.98 -11.14 3.08
C ASP A 41 -5.43 -11.10 2.59
N ARG A 42 -5.65 -10.50 1.41
CA ARG A 42 -7.00 -10.40 0.83
C ARG A 42 -7.42 -11.63 0.04
N VAL A 43 -6.47 -12.49 -0.31
CA VAL A 43 -6.65 -13.64 -1.23
C VAL A 43 -6.50 -14.99 -0.50
N ALA A 44 -6.42 -14.97 0.83
CA ALA A 44 -6.34 -16.16 1.67
C ALA A 44 -7.65 -16.38 2.45
#